data_AF-T1UBL9-F1
#
_entry.id   AF-T1UBL9-F1
#
_cell.length_a   1.000
_cell.length_b   1.000
_cell.length_c   1.000
_cell.angle_alpha   90.00
_cell.angle_beta   90.00
_cell.angle_gamma   90.00
#
_symmetry.space_group_name_H-M   'P 1'
#
loop_
_entity.id
_entity.type
_entity.pdbx_description
1 polymer ?
#
loop_
_entity_poly.entity_id
_entity_poly.type
_entity_poly.pdbx_seq_one_letter_code
_entity_poly.pdbx_strand_id
1 'polypeptide(L)'
;MLKLVSRTICLSLIGLFNPLEAFQKNQKDGFFVEAGFETGLLEGAQTKEQTITQNTQNPYENPLTHPQTKEQTKGDTATPQSVYGRYYILQSTILEKATELFTTANIDGNGLTFYSQNPVYVMAYNKDNAEFEGYGNDSVVVIQNFLPYNLNNIELSYTDAQGKVVNLGVIETIPKDSQIILPASLFNHFSNDSPFNTNGLQQLQTTTTQFSDASTQSLFEKLSQITTNLQMTYENTDPFSSGNNNPSGPLASPKPHYECPGYKKSCQVASVDFTPQTAEELTNLMLDMIAVFDSKSWEEAVLNAPFQFANSPSECGIDYPKCVNPFNNGLVDPKNKQYVLTPQEVINSYRVANELTVNLLNAAKGFLGLGSQLGSANAPGDNGINQGVLGIAPFALDPEKLFGKNLNKVAILALRDIIHEYGHTLGYTHNGNMTYQRVRLCQEGNGPEVRCEGGHEVEKDGKEELEFSNGHEVRDHDGYDYDVCSRFGHKNQPAFPSNYPNSIYTNCAQVPAGLIGVTTAVWQQLINQNALPY
;
A
#
# COMPACT_ATOMS: atom_id res chain seq x y z
N MET A 1 -31.03 -65.16 -2.23
CA MET A 1 -30.90 -66.26 -3.21
C MET A 1 -30.77 -65.66 -4.61
N LEU A 2 -29.92 -66.25 -5.45
CA LEU A 2 -29.63 -66.00 -6.89
C LEU A 2 -30.20 -64.74 -7.60
N LYS A 3 -29.27 -63.98 -8.22
CA LYS A 3 -29.13 -63.93 -9.70
C LYS A 3 -27.68 -63.60 -10.10
N LEU A 4 -27.17 -64.25 -11.15
CA LEU A 4 -25.80 -64.16 -11.70
C LEU A 4 -25.71 -63.04 -12.75
N VAL A 5 -24.64 -62.23 -12.87
CA VAL A 5 -23.22 -62.44 -13.27
C VAL A 5 -22.98 -62.56 -14.79
N SER A 6 -22.24 -61.56 -15.31
CA SER A 6 -21.63 -61.43 -16.65
C SER A 6 -20.87 -60.08 -16.73
N ARG A 7 -19.70 -59.89 -17.37
CA ARG A 7 -18.80 -60.79 -18.11
C ARG A 7 -17.30 -60.48 -17.82
N THR A 8 -16.49 -61.55 -17.70
CA THR A 8 -15.20 -61.76 -18.38
C THR A 8 -14.10 -60.67 -18.35
N ILE A 9 -13.11 -60.85 -17.48
CA ILE A 9 -11.68 -60.55 -17.73
C ILE A 9 -10.86 -61.77 -17.24
N CYS A 10 -9.79 -62.15 -17.94
CA CYS A 10 -8.91 -63.26 -17.59
C CYS A 10 -7.44 -62.95 -17.95
N LEU A 11 -6.52 -63.80 -17.50
CA LEU A 11 -5.04 -63.69 -17.54
C LEU A 11 -4.48 -62.71 -16.49
N SER A 12 -4.12 -63.16 -15.29
CA SER A 12 -2.94 -63.99 -14.89
C SER A 12 -1.71 -63.12 -14.57
N LEU A 13 -1.41 -62.90 -13.27
CA LEU A 13 -0.44 -63.71 -12.51
C LEU A 13 0.98 -63.68 -13.09
N ILE A 14 1.85 -62.88 -12.46
CA ILE A 14 2.95 -63.34 -11.60
C ILE A 14 3.44 -62.11 -10.81
N GLY A 15 3.61 -62.27 -9.50
CA GLY A 15 4.34 -61.30 -8.67
C GLY A 15 5.54 -61.98 -8.04
N LEU A 16 6.62 -61.23 -7.81
CA LEU A 16 7.68 -61.52 -6.83
C LEU A 16 8.39 -60.21 -6.47
N PHE A 17 8.89 -60.12 -5.24
CA PHE A 17 9.42 -58.91 -4.60
C PHE A 17 10.94 -58.73 -4.82
N ASN A 18 11.39 -57.47 -5.02
CA ASN A 18 12.57 -56.75 -4.44
C ASN A 18 13.97 -57.45 -4.36
N PRO A 19 15.11 -56.74 -4.08
CA PRO A 19 15.31 -55.30 -3.79
C PRO A 19 16.49 -54.61 -4.56
N LEU A 20 16.61 -53.29 -4.31
CA LEU A 20 17.83 -52.45 -4.29
C LEU A 20 18.66 -52.12 -5.57
N GLU A 21 19.33 -50.96 -5.49
CA GLU A 21 20.43 -50.42 -6.31
C GLU A 21 20.17 -50.04 -7.78
N ALA A 22 19.87 -48.75 -8.01
CA ALA A 22 20.63 -47.87 -8.91
C ALA A 22 20.03 -46.43 -8.92
N PHE A 23 20.52 -45.54 -8.06
CA PHE A 23 20.27 -44.10 -8.23
C PHE A 23 21.26 -43.54 -9.27
N GLN A 24 20.81 -43.35 -10.50
CA GLN A 24 21.57 -42.56 -11.48
C GLN A 24 20.66 -41.58 -12.22
N LYS A 25 20.76 -40.32 -11.78
CA LYS A 25 20.73 -39.10 -12.60
C LYS A 25 19.57 -38.99 -13.61
N ASN A 26 18.54 -38.25 -13.23
CA ASN A 26 17.90 -37.34 -14.17
C ASN A 26 17.85 -35.92 -13.61
N GLN A 27 18.33 -35.03 -14.45
CA GLN A 27 18.50 -33.60 -14.27
C GLN A 27 17.15 -32.93 -13.98
N LYS A 28 17.10 -32.13 -12.90
CA LYS A 28 16.04 -31.14 -12.69
C LYS A 28 16.71 -29.78 -12.70
N ASP A 29 16.22 -28.90 -13.55
CA ASP A 29 16.75 -27.54 -13.67
C ASP A 29 16.37 -26.76 -12.41
N GLY A 30 17.36 -26.60 -11.52
CA GLY A 30 17.26 -25.72 -10.36
C GLY A 30 17.56 -24.30 -10.79
N PHE A 31 16.56 -23.43 -10.77
CA PHE A 31 16.77 -22.00 -10.88
C PHE A 31 17.36 -21.50 -9.54
N PHE A 32 18.68 -21.27 -9.52
CA PHE A 32 19.33 -20.63 -8.39
C PHE A 32 19.16 -19.12 -8.52
N VAL A 33 18.45 -18.51 -7.57
CA VAL A 33 18.63 -17.08 -7.28
C VAL A 33 19.86 -16.98 -6.39
N GLU A 34 20.96 -16.51 -6.95
CA GLU A 34 22.18 -16.22 -6.20
C GLU A 34 21.94 -14.96 -5.36
N ALA A 35 22.13 -15.07 -4.04
CA ALA A 35 21.84 -14.01 -3.10
C ALA A 35 22.92 -12.92 -3.14
N GLY A 36 22.70 -11.89 -3.95
CA GLY A 36 23.49 -10.67 -3.96
C GLY A 36 23.17 -9.78 -2.74
N PHE A 37 23.98 -9.87 -1.69
CA PHE A 37 24.07 -8.79 -0.70
C PHE A 37 24.94 -7.67 -1.29
N GLU A 38 24.35 -6.56 -1.73
CA GLU A 38 25.08 -5.30 -1.86
C GLU A 38 24.64 -4.31 -0.78
N THR A 39 25.53 -4.15 0.20
CA THR A 39 25.43 -3.14 1.24
C THR A 39 25.88 -1.78 0.72
N GLY A 40 25.10 -0.73 1.00
CA GLY A 40 25.62 0.63 1.14
C GLY A 40 26.14 1.27 -0.15
N LEU A 41 25.27 2.04 -0.79
CA LEU A 41 25.62 3.02 -1.81
C LEU A 41 26.78 3.92 -1.31
N LEU A 42 27.94 3.88 -1.99
CA LEU A 42 29.04 4.82 -1.78
C LEU A 42 29.29 5.61 -3.06
N GLU A 43 28.99 6.90 -3.00
CA GLU A 43 29.27 7.83 -4.09
C GLU A 43 30.78 7.94 -4.38
N GLY A 44 31.13 8.07 -5.66
CA GLY A 44 32.40 8.71 -6.04
C GLY A 44 33.05 8.20 -7.33
N ALA A 45 32.92 8.98 -8.41
CA ALA A 45 33.96 9.08 -9.46
C ALA A 45 33.82 10.33 -10.34
N GLN A 46 34.49 11.40 -9.91
CA GLN A 46 35.16 12.45 -10.71
C GLN A 46 34.64 12.85 -12.12
N THR A 47 34.19 14.10 -12.19
CA THR A 47 34.18 14.94 -13.40
C THR A 47 35.52 14.93 -14.14
N LYS A 48 35.49 14.84 -15.48
CA LYS A 48 36.57 15.28 -16.36
C LYS A 48 36.04 16.22 -17.43
N GLU A 49 36.48 17.47 -17.38
CA GLU A 49 36.27 18.41 -18.46
C GLU A 49 37.06 17.99 -19.71
N GLN A 50 36.43 18.09 -20.89
CA GLN A 50 37.14 18.26 -22.14
C GLN A 50 36.53 19.43 -22.93
N THR A 51 37.25 20.54 -22.92
CA THR A 51 37.05 21.66 -23.84
C THR A 51 37.46 21.25 -25.26
N ILE A 52 36.73 21.67 -26.31
CA ILE A 52 37.28 22.40 -27.49
C ILE A 52 36.24 22.68 -28.60
N THR A 53 36.16 23.98 -28.95
CA THR A 53 35.65 24.66 -30.16
C THR A 53 34.21 24.52 -30.67
N GLN A 54 33.61 25.69 -30.86
CA GLN A 54 32.47 26.00 -31.73
C GLN A 54 32.80 25.76 -33.22
N ASN A 55 31.78 25.43 -34.02
CA ASN A 55 31.63 25.97 -35.38
C ASN A 55 30.14 25.98 -35.78
N THR A 56 29.70 27.09 -36.38
CA THR A 56 28.28 27.39 -36.66
C THR A 56 27.97 27.21 -38.13
N GLN A 57 26.87 26.54 -38.49
CA GLN A 57 26.03 26.90 -39.66
C GLN A 57 24.72 26.08 -39.73
N ASN A 58 23.58 26.79 -39.81
CA ASN A 58 22.29 26.27 -40.30
C ASN A 58 22.17 26.55 -41.81
N PRO A 59 21.31 25.81 -42.54
CA PRO A 59 19.99 26.36 -42.85
C PRO A 59 18.81 25.36 -42.76
N TYR A 60 17.60 25.87 -43.04
CA TYR A 60 16.27 25.35 -42.68
C TYR A 60 15.66 24.24 -43.57
N GLU A 61 14.67 23.56 -42.95
CA GLU A 61 13.37 23.09 -43.50
C GLU A 61 13.13 21.65 -44.05
N ASN A 62 11.85 21.26 -43.88
CA ASN A 62 11.19 19.94 -43.93
C ASN A 62 10.59 19.64 -45.34
N PRO A 63 9.85 18.52 -45.64
CA PRO A 63 9.41 17.39 -44.80
C PRO A 63 9.56 15.95 -45.39
N LEU A 64 9.37 14.94 -44.53
CA LEU A 64 8.85 13.56 -44.79
C LEU A 64 9.25 12.80 -46.08
N THR A 65 10.08 11.74 -45.94
CA THR A 65 9.76 10.32 -46.28
C THR A 65 11.00 9.40 -46.16
N HIS A 66 10.86 8.24 -45.51
CA HIS A 66 11.81 7.12 -45.64
C HIS A 66 11.45 6.30 -46.90
N PRO A 67 12.44 5.78 -47.67
CA PRO A 67 13.06 4.51 -47.28
C PRO A 67 14.57 4.31 -47.56
N GLN A 68 15.19 3.61 -46.61
CA GLN A 68 16.29 2.63 -46.72
C GLN A 68 17.73 2.99 -47.18
N THR A 69 18.65 2.25 -46.52
CA THR A 69 20.03 1.89 -46.90
C THR A 69 21.10 2.98 -46.97
N LYS A 70 21.83 3.11 -45.85
CA LYS A 70 23.30 3.28 -45.85
C LYS A 70 23.96 2.28 -44.89
N GLU A 71 25.25 2.07 -45.12
CA GLU A 71 26.02 0.90 -44.67
C GLU A 71 26.23 0.84 -43.14
N GLN A 72 26.35 -0.40 -42.63
CA GLN A 72 26.75 -0.65 -41.24
C GLN A 72 28.24 -0.31 -41.04
N THR A 73 28.53 0.83 -40.41
CA THR A 73 29.72 0.97 -39.57
C THR A 73 29.43 0.42 -38.18
N LYS A 74 30.40 -0.32 -37.64
CA LYS A 74 30.24 -1.18 -36.45
C LYS A 74 30.82 -0.47 -35.23
N GLY A 75 29.98 0.05 -34.32
CA GLY A 75 30.47 0.53 -33.02
C GLY A 75 29.65 1.56 -32.25
N ASP A 76 28.67 2.23 -32.86
CA ASP A 76 27.92 3.28 -32.15
C ASP A 76 26.85 2.68 -31.23
N THR A 77 27.14 2.61 -29.93
CA THR A 77 26.16 2.30 -28.89
C THR A 77 25.12 3.41 -28.85
N ALA A 78 23.86 3.09 -29.16
CA ALA A 78 22.78 4.07 -29.14
C ALA A 78 22.64 4.71 -27.74
N THR A 79 22.66 6.03 -27.68
CA THR A 79 22.39 6.81 -26.46
C THR A 79 20.94 7.31 -26.45
N PRO A 80 20.36 7.62 -25.28
CA PRO A 80 19.01 8.19 -25.21
C PRO A 80 18.86 9.45 -26.09
N GLN A 81 19.82 10.38 -25.98
CA GLN A 81 19.91 11.59 -26.81
C GLN A 81 19.91 11.27 -28.32
N SER A 82 20.58 10.20 -28.75
CA SER A 82 20.63 9.81 -30.18
C SER A 82 19.32 9.20 -30.69
N VAL A 83 18.51 8.60 -29.81
CA VAL A 83 17.24 7.95 -30.15
C VAL A 83 16.07 8.92 -30.09
N TYR A 84 15.96 9.71 -29.02
CA TYR A 84 14.83 10.64 -28.82
C TYR A 84 15.11 12.05 -29.34
N GLY A 85 16.37 12.40 -29.62
CA GLY A 85 16.76 13.66 -30.23
C GLY A 85 16.31 14.87 -29.41
N ARG A 86 15.58 15.79 -30.05
CA ARG A 86 15.06 17.02 -29.44
C ARG A 86 13.99 16.81 -28.36
N TYR A 87 13.50 15.58 -28.17
CA TYR A 87 12.48 15.24 -27.19
C TYR A 87 13.08 14.55 -25.94
N TYR A 88 14.41 14.44 -25.88
CA TYR A 88 15.13 14.12 -24.65
C TYR A 88 15.41 15.41 -23.87
N ILE A 89 14.86 15.52 -22.67
CA ILE A 89 15.03 16.69 -21.81
C ILE A 89 16.15 16.41 -20.82
N LEU A 90 17.26 17.13 -21.00
CA LEU A 90 18.51 16.94 -20.26
C LEU A 90 18.37 17.26 -18.78
N GLN A 91 19.13 16.54 -17.94
CA GLN A 91 19.24 16.72 -16.50
C GLN A 91 19.53 18.17 -16.12
N SER A 92 20.38 18.88 -16.87
CA SER A 92 20.69 20.28 -16.60
C SER A 92 19.47 21.20 -16.71
N THR A 93 18.57 20.93 -17.65
CA THR A 93 17.29 21.65 -17.78
C THR A 93 16.31 21.28 -16.67
N ILE A 94 16.29 20.02 -16.24
CA ILE A 94 15.45 19.57 -15.13
C ILE A 94 15.89 20.19 -13.81
N LEU A 95 17.18 20.11 -13.46
CA LEU A 95 17.70 20.59 -12.18
C LEU A 95 17.63 22.12 -12.03
N GLU A 96 17.55 22.88 -13.13
CA GLU A 96 17.26 24.33 -13.09
C GLU A 96 15.79 24.65 -12.73
N LYS A 97 14.88 23.67 -12.84
CA LYS A 97 13.43 23.81 -12.63
C LYS A 97 12.87 22.94 -11.51
N ALA A 98 13.70 22.11 -10.88
CA ALA A 98 13.33 21.26 -9.77
C ALA A 98 13.32 22.05 -8.45
N THR A 99 12.27 21.87 -7.66
CA THR A 99 12.12 22.36 -6.28
C THR A 99 11.72 21.20 -5.37
N GLU A 100 11.87 21.35 -4.05
CA GLU A 100 11.34 20.40 -3.08
C GLU A 100 9.82 20.26 -3.22
N LEU A 101 9.30 19.02 -3.14
CA LEU A 101 7.86 18.74 -3.25
C LEU A 101 7.13 19.01 -1.92
N PHE A 102 7.67 18.48 -0.82
CA PHE A 102 7.04 18.53 0.49
C PHE A 102 7.30 19.85 1.22
N THR A 103 6.73 20.94 0.68
CA THR A 103 6.83 22.29 1.26
C THR A 103 5.49 22.76 1.80
N THR A 104 5.50 23.63 2.82
CA THR A 104 4.29 24.30 3.34
C THR A 104 3.50 25.01 2.25
N ALA A 105 4.18 25.58 1.24
CA ALA A 105 3.53 26.25 0.11
C ALA A 105 2.75 25.28 -0.78
N ASN A 106 3.30 24.10 -1.07
CA ASN A 106 2.59 23.09 -1.86
C ASN A 106 1.44 22.45 -1.07
N ILE A 107 1.63 22.21 0.24
CA ILE A 107 0.62 21.62 1.12
C ILE A 107 -0.55 22.59 1.33
N ASP A 108 -0.31 23.78 1.90
CA ASP A 108 -1.38 24.72 2.29
C ASP A 108 -1.86 25.63 1.15
N GLY A 109 -1.07 25.79 0.08
CA GLY A 109 -1.40 26.66 -1.05
C GLY A 109 -2.33 26.00 -2.06
N ASN A 110 -1.88 24.89 -2.65
CA ASN A 110 -2.56 24.23 -3.77
C ASN A 110 -3.17 22.86 -3.39
N GLY A 111 -3.03 22.42 -2.14
CA GLY A 111 -3.55 21.12 -1.68
C GLY A 111 -2.76 19.94 -2.24
N LEU A 112 -1.48 19.82 -1.85
CA LEU A 112 -0.63 18.71 -2.25
C LEU A 112 -1.37 17.38 -2.07
N THR A 113 -1.41 16.57 -3.13
CA THR A 113 -2.18 15.33 -3.16
C THR A 113 -1.37 14.23 -3.83
N PHE A 114 -1.11 13.16 -3.08
CA PHE A 114 -0.48 11.94 -3.54
C PHE A 114 -1.50 10.98 -4.15
N TYR A 115 -1.09 10.23 -5.18
CA TYR A 115 -1.91 9.22 -5.84
C TYR A 115 -1.13 7.90 -5.90
N SER A 116 -1.59 6.89 -5.18
CA SER A 116 -0.97 5.55 -5.13
C SER A 116 -0.74 4.90 -6.50
N GLN A 117 -1.69 5.05 -7.43
CA GLN A 117 -1.58 4.55 -8.81
C GLN A 117 -0.70 5.45 -9.73
N ASN A 118 -0.40 6.68 -9.31
CA ASN A 118 0.40 7.66 -10.08
C ASN A 118 1.37 8.39 -9.13
N PRO A 119 2.32 7.69 -8.48
CA PRO A 119 3.22 8.29 -7.47
C PRO A 119 4.26 9.23 -8.09
N VAL A 120 4.46 9.13 -9.42
CA VAL A 120 5.03 10.21 -10.23
C VAL A 120 3.87 10.90 -10.93
N TYR A 121 3.26 11.87 -10.25
CA TYR A 121 2.09 12.56 -10.75
C TYR A 121 2.51 13.60 -11.78
N VAL A 122 1.94 13.53 -13.00
CA VAL A 122 2.29 14.44 -14.08
C VAL A 122 1.01 15.02 -14.69
N MET A 123 0.92 16.34 -14.71
CA MET A 123 -0.21 17.08 -15.26
C MET A 123 0.29 18.17 -16.20
N ALA A 124 -0.24 18.19 -17.43
CA ALA A 124 -0.05 19.29 -18.35
C ALA A 124 -1.20 20.29 -18.22
N TYR A 125 -0.84 21.56 -18.08
CA TYR A 125 -1.75 22.69 -17.95
C TYR A 125 -1.67 23.55 -19.22
N ASN A 126 -2.83 23.90 -19.78
CA ASN A 126 -2.89 25.00 -20.75
C ASN A 126 -2.51 26.32 -20.05
N LYS A 127 -2.27 27.37 -20.84
CA LYS A 127 -1.94 28.70 -20.32
C LYS A 127 -2.90 29.19 -19.22
N ASP A 128 -4.21 29.12 -19.46
CA ASP A 128 -5.19 29.74 -18.59
C ASP A 128 -5.22 29.08 -17.20
N ASN A 129 -5.08 27.74 -17.14
CA ASN A 129 -4.96 27.02 -15.87
C ASN A 129 -3.57 27.18 -15.24
N ALA A 130 -2.49 27.26 -16.04
CA ALA A 130 -1.16 27.53 -15.51
C ALA A 130 -1.08 28.91 -14.82
N GLU A 131 -1.82 29.90 -15.33
CA GLU A 131 -1.95 31.23 -14.72
C GLU A 131 -2.82 31.17 -13.45
N PHE A 132 -3.92 30.39 -13.46
CA PHE A 132 -4.80 30.20 -12.31
C PHE A 132 -4.11 29.49 -11.13
N GLU A 133 -3.36 28.42 -11.39
CA GLU A 133 -2.63 27.62 -10.40
C GLU A 133 -1.30 28.27 -9.93
N GLY A 134 -0.93 29.41 -10.54
CA GLY A 134 0.28 30.17 -10.21
C GLY A 134 1.59 29.63 -10.81
N TYR A 135 1.53 28.70 -11.77
CA TYR A 135 2.70 28.13 -12.44
C TYR A 135 3.31 29.04 -13.52
N GLY A 136 2.54 29.97 -14.08
CA GLY A 136 3.05 31.01 -14.99
C GLY A 136 2.12 31.36 -16.15
N ASN A 137 2.61 32.17 -17.09
CA ASN A 137 1.81 32.79 -18.15
C ASN A 137 1.82 32.00 -19.49
N ASP A 138 2.32 30.77 -19.47
CA ASP A 138 2.51 29.88 -20.62
C ASP A 138 1.98 28.47 -20.26
N SER A 139 1.67 27.64 -21.25
CA SER A 139 1.32 26.24 -20.99
C SER A 139 2.53 25.47 -20.43
N VAL A 140 2.33 24.67 -19.37
CA VAL A 140 3.38 23.95 -18.64
C VAL A 140 3.06 22.46 -18.48
N VAL A 141 4.09 21.67 -18.23
CA VAL A 141 3.99 20.32 -17.68
C VAL A 141 4.57 20.36 -16.27
N VAL A 142 3.76 20.02 -15.28
CA VAL A 142 4.17 19.88 -13.88
C VAL A 142 4.37 18.41 -13.59
N ILE A 143 5.55 18.07 -13.08
CA ILE A 143 5.96 16.71 -12.66
C ILE A 143 6.16 16.77 -11.15
N GLN A 144 5.49 15.89 -10.40
CA GLN A 144 5.64 15.73 -8.96
C GLN A 144 6.06 14.29 -8.67
N ASN A 145 7.28 14.11 -8.18
CA ASN A 145 7.80 12.80 -7.78
C ASN A 145 7.69 12.64 -6.27
N PHE A 146 6.70 11.86 -5.84
CA PHE A 146 6.47 11.52 -4.44
C PHE A 146 7.35 10.34 -3.96
N LEU A 147 8.19 9.78 -4.84
CA LEU A 147 9.05 8.65 -4.52
C LEU A 147 10.41 9.12 -3.99
N PRO A 148 11.01 8.39 -3.03
CA PRO A 148 12.29 8.72 -2.40
C PRO A 148 13.49 8.29 -3.28
N TYR A 149 13.27 8.21 -4.60
CA TYR A 149 14.26 7.76 -5.59
C TYR A 149 14.34 8.73 -6.76
N ASN A 150 15.57 8.97 -7.23
CA ASN A 150 15.81 9.62 -8.52
C ASN A 150 15.47 8.60 -9.63
N LEU A 151 14.61 8.99 -10.57
CA LEU A 151 14.12 8.11 -11.63
C LEU A 151 14.77 8.51 -12.95
N ASN A 152 15.37 7.57 -13.67
CA ASN A 152 16.19 7.91 -14.85
C ASN A 152 15.57 7.41 -16.17
N ASN A 153 15.70 8.23 -17.21
CA ASN A 153 15.19 7.99 -18.57
C ASN A 153 13.69 7.61 -18.62
N ILE A 154 12.83 8.43 -18.02
CA ILE A 154 11.38 8.21 -17.95
C ILE A 154 10.68 8.83 -19.16
N GLU A 155 9.87 8.05 -19.89
CA GLU A 155 9.02 8.54 -20.97
C GLU A 155 7.71 9.09 -20.43
N LEU A 156 7.29 10.25 -20.95
CA LEU A 156 5.97 10.83 -20.72
C LEU A 156 5.08 10.60 -21.94
N SER A 157 3.86 10.15 -21.69
CA SER A 157 2.86 9.91 -22.72
C SER A 157 1.44 10.26 -22.26
N TYR A 158 0.50 10.29 -23.20
CA TYR A 158 -0.94 10.28 -22.89
C TYR A 158 -1.67 9.35 -23.87
N THR A 159 -2.88 8.94 -23.53
CA THR A 159 -3.76 8.20 -24.43
C THR A 159 -4.73 9.17 -25.08
N ASP A 160 -4.75 9.23 -26.41
CA ASP A 160 -5.67 10.09 -27.15
C ASP A 160 -7.13 9.57 -27.13
N ALA A 161 -8.05 10.38 -27.64
CA ALA A 161 -9.48 10.04 -27.71
C ALA A 161 -9.80 8.84 -28.65
N GLN A 162 -8.81 8.28 -29.34
CA GLN A 162 -8.93 7.06 -30.14
C GLN A 162 -8.31 5.84 -29.43
N GLY A 163 -7.81 5.99 -28.20
CA GLY A 163 -7.19 4.92 -27.43
C GLY A 163 -5.73 4.65 -27.81
N LYS A 164 -5.09 5.55 -28.56
CA LYS A 164 -3.69 5.40 -28.98
C LYS A 164 -2.77 6.17 -28.02
N VAL A 165 -1.69 5.53 -27.61
CA VAL A 165 -0.62 6.17 -26.83
C VAL A 165 0.16 7.15 -27.71
N VAL A 166 0.35 8.37 -27.22
CA VAL A 166 1.10 9.45 -27.85
C VAL A 166 2.25 9.84 -26.94
N ASN A 167 3.48 9.58 -27.40
CA ASN A 167 4.70 9.85 -26.65
C ASN A 167 5.13 11.31 -26.83
N LEU A 168 5.44 11.97 -25.72
CA LEU A 168 5.64 13.41 -25.63
C LEU A 168 7.12 13.77 -25.49
N GLY A 169 7.88 12.95 -24.77
CA GLY A 169 9.31 13.13 -24.56
C GLY A 169 9.84 12.22 -23.47
N VAL A 170 11.15 12.22 -23.30
CA VAL A 170 11.86 11.46 -22.26
C VAL A 170 12.59 12.43 -21.36
N ILE A 171 12.40 12.27 -20.05
CA ILE A 171 13.08 13.01 -19.01
C ILE A 171 14.34 12.23 -18.60
N GLU A 172 15.52 12.85 -18.71
CA GLU A 172 16.80 12.20 -18.35
C GLU A 172 16.82 11.75 -16.89
N THR A 173 16.40 12.63 -15.98
CA THR A 173 16.25 12.31 -14.56
C THR A 173 15.11 13.11 -13.94
N ILE A 174 14.33 12.46 -13.07
CA ILE A 174 13.32 13.09 -12.20
C ILE A 174 13.84 12.91 -10.77
N PRO A 175 14.30 13.97 -10.09
CA PRO A 175 14.83 13.86 -8.73
C PRO A 175 13.78 13.35 -7.74
N LYS A 176 14.22 12.68 -6.66
CA LYS A 176 13.35 12.28 -5.54
C LYS A 176 12.67 13.48 -4.89
N ASP A 177 11.48 13.26 -4.34
CA ASP A 177 10.76 14.21 -3.47
C ASP A 177 10.68 15.63 -4.06
N SER A 178 10.47 15.71 -5.39
CA SER A 178 10.63 16.95 -6.17
C SER A 178 9.41 17.34 -6.99
N GLN A 179 9.26 18.65 -7.20
CA GLN A 179 8.35 19.24 -8.17
C GLN A 179 9.17 19.91 -9.27
N ILE A 180 8.82 19.68 -10.54
CA ILE A 180 9.48 20.25 -11.71
C ILE A 180 8.41 20.91 -12.58
N ILE A 181 8.61 22.18 -12.93
CA ILE A 181 7.71 22.93 -13.82
C ILE A 181 8.44 23.21 -15.13
N LEU A 182 7.99 22.60 -16.23
CA LEU A 182 8.61 22.67 -17.54
C LEU A 182 7.70 23.37 -18.56
N PRO A 183 8.22 24.25 -19.43
CA PRO A 183 7.43 24.78 -20.55
C PRO A 183 6.94 23.64 -21.47
N ALA A 184 5.65 23.65 -21.83
CA ALA A 184 5.08 22.62 -22.69
C ALA A 184 5.73 22.58 -24.09
N SER A 185 6.39 23.66 -24.51
CA SER A 185 7.16 23.78 -25.76
C SER A 185 8.41 22.90 -25.84
N LEU A 186 8.87 22.31 -24.72
CA LEU A 186 9.94 21.30 -24.72
C LEU A 186 9.47 19.94 -25.25
N PHE A 187 8.16 19.68 -25.22
CA PHE A 187 7.57 18.38 -25.53
C PHE A 187 7.03 18.31 -26.96
N ASN A 188 6.93 17.09 -27.48
CA ASN A 188 6.30 16.82 -28.76
C ASN A 188 4.78 17.06 -28.69
N HIS A 189 4.17 17.49 -29.80
CA HIS A 189 2.71 17.64 -29.97
C HIS A 189 1.94 18.53 -28.98
N PHE A 190 2.59 19.28 -28.07
CA PHE A 190 1.92 20.24 -27.17
C PHE A 190 1.70 21.66 -27.74
N SER A 191 2.22 21.95 -28.92
CA SER A 191 2.05 23.26 -29.57
C SER A 191 0.60 23.50 -29.97
N ASN A 192 -0.07 24.46 -29.32
CA ASN A 192 -1.34 25.20 -29.59
C ASN A 192 -2.58 24.51 -30.21
N ASP A 193 -2.44 23.45 -30.99
CA ASP A 193 -3.55 22.67 -31.59
C ASP A 193 -4.11 21.59 -30.62
N SER A 194 -3.72 21.70 -29.34
CA SER A 194 -4.30 21.15 -28.10
C SER A 194 -4.45 19.62 -27.95
N PRO A 195 -3.54 18.96 -27.19
CA PRO A 195 -3.82 17.69 -26.53
C PRO A 195 -4.61 17.84 -25.20
N PHE A 196 -4.97 19.06 -24.79
CA PHE A 196 -5.70 19.30 -23.54
C PHE A 196 -7.19 18.95 -23.64
N ASN A 197 -7.77 18.48 -22.54
CA ASN A 197 -9.21 18.26 -22.40
C ASN A 197 -10.00 19.58 -22.43
N THR A 198 -11.34 19.49 -22.38
CA THR A 198 -12.26 20.66 -22.39
C THR A 198 -12.02 21.64 -21.24
N ASN A 199 -11.39 21.18 -20.17
CA ASN A 199 -11.08 21.97 -18.98
C ASN A 199 -9.66 22.54 -19.04
N GLY A 200 -8.91 22.35 -20.13
CA GLY A 200 -7.54 22.85 -20.30
C GLY A 200 -6.45 22.06 -19.56
N LEU A 201 -6.73 20.80 -19.20
CA LEU A 201 -5.81 19.92 -18.47
C LEU A 201 -5.55 18.62 -19.25
N GLN A 202 -4.41 17.98 -19.04
CA GLN A 202 -4.14 16.62 -19.53
C GLN A 202 -3.20 15.88 -18.59
N GLN A 203 -3.73 14.86 -17.88
CA GLN A 203 -2.91 13.97 -17.05
C GLN A 203 -2.00 13.14 -17.97
N LEU A 204 -0.73 13.04 -17.61
CA LEU A 204 0.26 12.25 -18.35
C LEU A 204 0.58 10.96 -17.60
N GLN A 205 1.08 9.99 -18.34
CA GLN A 205 1.52 8.70 -17.85
C GLN A 205 3.05 8.63 -17.94
N THR A 206 3.67 8.11 -16.89
CA THR A 206 5.12 7.88 -16.80
C THR A 206 5.42 6.41 -17.05
N THR A 207 6.39 6.12 -17.92
CA THR A 207 6.85 4.75 -18.17
C THR A 207 8.37 4.70 -18.28
N THR A 208 8.95 3.53 -17.98
CA THR A 208 10.38 3.29 -18.16
C THR A 208 10.75 3.10 -19.61
N THR A 209 11.94 3.55 -20.01
CA THR A 209 12.50 3.27 -21.33
C THR A 209 13.51 2.12 -21.27
N GLN A 210 13.95 1.64 -22.45
CA GLN A 210 15.09 0.71 -22.57
C GLN A 210 16.42 1.27 -22.02
N PHE A 211 16.45 2.56 -21.65
CA PHE A 211 17.60 3.25 -21.07
C PHE A 211 17.43 3.60 -19.58
N SER A 212 16.26 3.34 -18.98
CA SER A 212 16.10 3.42 -17.53
C SER A 212 17.04 2.42 -16.86
N ASP A 213 17.64 2.79 -15.73
CA ASP A 213 18.47 1.85 -14.97
C ASP A 213 17.64 0.73 -14.33
N ALA A 214 18.32 -0.32 -13.88
CA ALA A 214 17.66 -1.51 -13.32
C ALA A 214 16.84 -1.20 -12.06
N SER A 215 17.25 -0.21 -11.25
CA SER A 215 16.51 0.21 -10.05
C SER A 215 15.20 0.90 -10.42
N THR A 216 15.25 1.81 -11.40
CA THR A 216 14.08 2.49 -11.96
C THR A 216 13.13 1.49 -12.63
N GLN A 217 13.66 0.52 -13.39
CA GLN A 217 12.84 -0.55 -14.00
C GLN A 217 12.14 -1.41 -12.93
N SER A 218 12.89 -1.92 -11.95
CA SER A 218 12.33 -2.76 -10.87
C SER A 218 11.30 -2.01 -10.02
N LEU A 219 11.52 -0.71 -9.77
CA LEU A 219 10.55 0.13 -9.06
C LEU A 219 9.24 0.27 -9.83
N PHE A 220 9.28 0.58 -11.14
CA PHE A 220 8.07 0.67 -11.96
C PHE A 220 7.36 -0.68 -12.12
N GLU A 221 8.09 -1.80 -12.17
CA GLU A 221 7.51 -3.14 -12.12
C GLU A 221 6.71 -3.36 -10.83
N LYS A 222 7.27 -3.01 -9.66
CA LYS A 222 6.57 -3.10 -8.36
C LYS A 222 5.35 -2.17 -8.31
N LEU A 223 5.50 -0.92 -8.71
CA LEU A 223 4.41 0.07 -8.75
C LEU A 223 3.27 -0.36 -9.68
N SER A 224 3.55 -1.07 -10.77
CA SER A 224 2.52 -1.61 -11.66
C SER A 224 1.60 -2.67 -11.02
N GLN A 225 1.97 -3.19 -9.85
CA GLN A 225 1.14 -4.14 -9.08
C GLN A 225 0.13 -3.43 -8.16
N ILE A 226 0.21 -2.10 -8.03
CA ILE A 226 -0.72 -1.31 -7.22
C ILE A 226 -2.00 -1.08 -8.02
N THR A 227 -3.12 -1.53 -7.45
CA THR A 227 -4.45 -1.50 -8.07
C THR A 227 -5.47 -0.72 -7.25
N THR A 228 -5.27 -0.57 -5.95
CA THR A 228 -6.14 0.22 -5.08
C THR A 228 -5.91 1.71 -5.31
N ASN A 229 -6.97 2.47 -5.58
CA ASN A 229 -6.88 3.92 -5.77
C ASN A 229 -6.99 4.66 -4.42
N LEU A 230 -5.87 4.79 -3.73
CA LEU A 230 -5.71 5.78 -2.64
C LEU A 230 -5.29 7.14 -3.24
N GLN A 231 -6.13 8.15 -3.02
CA GLN A 231 -5.82 9.57 -3.13
C GLN A 231 -5.57 10.10 -1.70
N MET A 232 -4.46 10.79 -1.48
CA MET A 232 -4.06 11.25 -0.14
C MET A 232 -3.67 12.73 -0.15
N THR A 233 -4.48 13.59 0.46
CA THR A 233 -4.28 15.05 0.49
C THR A 233 -3.71 15.48 1.84
N TYR A 234 -2.60 16.22 1.81
CA TYR A 234 -1.92 16.70 3.01
C TYR A 234 -2.57 17.99 3.52
N GLU A 235 -2.77 18.09 4.84
CA GLU A 235 -3.29 19.30 5.49
C GLU A 235 -2.56 19.58 6.81
N ASN A 236 -2.09 20.81 7.04
CA ASN A 236 -1.46 21.23 8.31
C ASN A 236 -2.48 21.62 9.40
N THR A 237 -3.77 21.74 9.05
CA THR A 237 -4.84 22.11 10.00
C THR A 237 -5.38 20.90 10.79
N ASP A 238 -6.38 21.13 11.66
CA ASP A 238 -7.08 20.07 12.41
C ASP A 238 -8.43 19.72 11.74
N PRO A 239 -8.51 18.64 10.92
CA PRO A 239 -9.75 18.19 10.30
C PRO A 239 -10.67 17.48 11.30
N PHE A 240 -10.19 17.14 12.51
CA PHE A 240 -10.98 16.54 13.59
C PHE A 240 -11.63 17.59 14.51
N SER A 241 -11.35 18.88 14.31
CA SER A 241 -11.90 19.94 15.16
C SER A 241 -13.40 20.11 14.92
N SER A 242 -14.18 20.11 16.01
CA SER A 242 -15.61 20.44 15.96
C SER A 242 -15.81 21.96 15.80
N GLY A 243 -15.44 22.51 14.64
CA GLY A 243 -15.45 23.95 14.41
C GLY A 243 -14.88 24.44 13.07
N ASN A 244 -14.02 23.68 12.38
CA ASN A 244 -13.44 24.07 11.09
C ASN A 244 -14.43 23.96 9.90
N ASN A 245 -15.59 24.60 10.03
CA ASN A 245 -16.48 24.86 8.91
C ASN A 245 -15.92 26.03 8.09
N ASN A 246 -15.00 25.76 7.17
CA ASN A 246 -14.84 26.65 6.02
C ASN A 246 -15.84 26.21 4.94
N PRO A 247 -17.00 26.87 4.76
CA PRO A 247 -17.96 26.52 3.71
C PRO A 247 -17.43 26.78 2.28
N SER A 248 -16.21 27.28 2.15
CA SER A 248 -15.48 27.50 0.90
C SER A 248 -14.20 26.66 0.79
N GLY A 249 -13.97 25.70 1.69
CA GLY A 249 -12.93 24.68 1.53
C GLY A 249 -13.43 23.51 0.65
N PRO A 250 -12.54 22.68 0.07
CA PRO A 250 -12.94 21.56 -0.77
C PRO A 250 -13.78 20.51 0.00
N LEU A 251 -13.63 20.43 1.32
CA LEU A 251 -14.38 19.53 2.20
C LEU A 251 -15.62 20.19 2.82
N ALA A 252 -16.56 20.63 2.00
CA ALA A 252 -17.92 21.00 2.45
C ALA A 252 -18.79 19.74 2.74
N SER A 253 -18.25 18.75 3.46
CA SER A 253 -18.90 17.47 3.73
C SER A 253 -19.60 17.43 5.10
N PRO A 254 -20.71 16.68 5.26
CA PRO A 254 -21.53 16.76 6.46
C PRO A 254 -20.90 16.06 7.65
N LYS A 255 -20.39 16.85 8.62
CA LYS A 255 -19.96 16.46 9.98
C LYS A 255 -19.25 15.09 10.11
N PRO A 256 -17.91 15.03 10.29
CA PRO A 256 -17.31 13.85 10.87
C PRO A 256 -18.03 13.51 12.19
N HIS A 257 -18.49 12.26 12.31
CA HIS A 257 -19.18 11.77 13.50
C HIS A 257 -18.16 11.42 14.61
N TYR A 258 -17.27 12.36 14.91
CA TYR A 258 -16.30 12.22 15.99
C TYR A 258 -16.97 12.58 17.31
N GLU A 259 -17.50 11.56 18.00
CA GLU A 259 -17.77 11.70 19.42
C GLU A 259 -16.43 11.82 20.16
N CYS A 260 -16.10 13.04 20.58
CA CYS A 260 -14.96 13.30 21.45
C CYS A 260 -14.90 12.26 22.58
N PRO A 261 -13.77 11.56 22.79
CA PRO A 261 -13.63 10.59 23.88
C PRO A 261 -14.14 11.19 25.19
N GLY A 262 -15.07 10.49 25.87
CA GLY A 262 -16.05 11.07 26.81
C GLY A 262 -15.52 11.82 28.05
N TYR A 263 -14.19 11.96 28.17
CA TYR A 263 -13.49 12.80 29.14
C TYR A 263 -13.15 14.22 28.63
N LYS A 264 -13.34 14.56 27.33
CA LYS A 264 -13.10 15.90 26.78
C LYS A 264 -14.37 16.55 26.22
N LYS A 265 -14.70 17.75 26.70
CA LYS A 265 -15.86 18.56 26.27
C LYS A 265 -15.66 19.30 24.93
N SER A 266 -14.45 19.32 24.39
CA SER A 266 -14.15 19.89 23.08
C SER A 266 -12.94 19.19 22.46
N CYS A 267 -13.03 18.90 21.17
CA CYS A 267 -11.92 18.40 20.37
C CYS A 267 -11.25 19.58 19.67
N GLN A 268 -10.25 20.14 20.34
CA GLN A 268 -9.13 20.79 19.66
C GLN A 268 -7.99 19.79 19.68
N VAL A 269 -7.91 18.95 18.65
CA VAL A 269 -6.69 18.20 18.40
C VAL A 269 -5.68 19.26 17.96
N ALA A 270 -4.51 19.32 18.61
CA ALA A 270 -3.49 20.21 18.06
C ALA A 270 -2.89 19.45 16.89
N SER A 271 -3.04 19.97 15.67
CA SER A 271 -2.20 19.55 14.56
C SER A 271 -0.77 20.06 14.78
N VAL A 272 0.16 19.52 14.00
CA VAL A 272 1.47 20.12 13.76
C VAL A 272 1.72 20.10 12.25
N ASP A 273 2.44 21.08 11.75
CA ASP A 273 2.73 21.19 10.33
C ASP A 273 3.64 20.02 9.88
N PHE A 274 3.42 19.53 8.66
CA PHE A 274 4.35 18.60 8.01
C PHE A 274 5.72 19.26 7.81
N THR A 275 6.76 18.52 8.18
CA THR A 275 8.12 18.74 7.66
C THR A 275 8.31 17.91 6.38
N PRO A 276 9.30 18.23 5.52
CA PRO A 276 9.58 17.43 4.33
C PRO A 276 9.78 15.94 4.65
N GLN A 277 10.55 15.65 5.70
CA GLN A 277 10.80 14.29 6.20
C GLN A 277 9.52 13.56 6.60
N THR A 278 8.66 14.19 7.42
CA THR A 278 7.44 13.52 7.91
C THR A 278 6.40 13.31 6.81
N ALA A 279 6.42 14.13 5.76
CA ALA A 279 5.59 13.91 4.58
C ALA A 279 6.15 12.78 3.70
N GLU A 280 7.47 12.73 3.46
CA GLU A 280 8.18 11.61 2.80
C GLU A 280 7.90 10.28 3.54
N GLU A 281 8.10 10.24 4.87
CA GLU A 281 7.87 9.04 5.70
C GLU A 281 6.42 8.56 5.64
N LEU A 282 5.43 9.47 5.72
CA LEU A 282 4.02 9.11 5.58
C LEU A 282 3.70 8.62 4.15
N THR A 283 4.24 9.28 3.12
CA THR A 283 4.04 8.88 1.71
C THR A 283 4.49 7.44 1.49
N ASN A 284 5.73 7.14 1.88
CA ASN A 284 6.37 5.85 1.66
C ASN A 284 5.65 4.75 2.43
N LEU A 285 5.28 5.02 3.69
CA LEU A 285 4.52 4.09 4.50
C LEU A 285 3.15 3.77 3.91
N MET A 286 2.43 4.77 3.42
CA MET A 286 1.10 4.58 2.84
C MET A 286 1.18 3.87 1.48
N LEU A 287 2.18 4.18 0.65
CA LEU A 287 2.47 3.49 -0.61
C LEU A 287 2.74 1.99 -0.38
N ASP A 288 3.62 1.65 0.57
CA ASP A 288 3.91 0.27 0.94
C ASP A 288 2.68 -0.43 1.53
N MET A 289 1.92 0.25 2.39
CA MET A 289 0.70 -0.32 2.99
C MET A 289 -0.32 -0.71 1.93
N ILE A 290 -0.52 0.14 0.92
CA ILE A 290 -1.39 -0.17 -0.22
C ILE A 290 -0.81 -1.33 -1.04
N ALA A 291 0.51 -1.34 -1.32
CA ALA A 291 1.15 -2.47 -2.02
C ALA A 291 1.01 -3.80 -1.26
N VAL A 292 0.99 -3.78 0.09
CA VAL A 292 0.69 -4.96 0.91
C VAL A 292 -0.76 -5.42 0.72
N PHE A 293 -1.74 -4.51 0.75
CA PHE A 293 -3.15 -4.86 0.54
C PHE A 293 -3.45 -5.35 -0.88
N ASP A 294 -2.82 -4.76 -1.90
CA ASP A 294 -2.90 -5.21 -3.30
C ASP A 294 -2.15 -6.53 -3.53
N SER A 295 -1.21 -6.90 -2.66
CA SER A 295 -0.45 -8.14 -2.82
C SER A 295 -1.35 -9.38 -2.81
N LYS A 296 -1.01 -10.33 -3.69
CA LYS A 296 -1.64 -11.65 -3.73
C LYS A 296 -1.44 -12.42 -2.41
N SER A 297 -0.30 -12.26 -1.74
CA SER A 297 -0.02 -12.89 -0.44
C SER A 297 -1.02 -12.44 0.64
N TRP A 298 -1.43 -11.17 0.63
CA TRP A 298 -2.41 -10.65 1.59
C TRP A 298 -3.82 -11.17 1.29
N GLU A 299 -4.22 -11.15 0.03
CA GLU A 299 -5.50 -11.73 -0.42
C GLU A 299 -5.61 -13.21 -0.04
N GLU A 300 -4.61 -14.03 -0.36
CA GLU A 300 -4.61 -15.45 -0.02
C GLU A 300 -4.58 -15.66 1.50
N ALA A 301 -3.92 -14.79 2.28
CA ALA A 301 -3.94 -14.86 3.74
C ALA A 301 -5.31 -14.51 4.35
N VAL A 302 -6.02 -13.51 3.82
CA VAL A 302 -7.37 -13.15 4.27
C VAL A 302 -8.39 -14.23 3.87
N LEU A 303 -8.34 -14.72 2.62
CA LEU A 303 -9.22 -15.80 2.13
C LEU A 303 -9.07 -17.11 2.92
N ASN A 304 -7.85 -17.43 3.37
CA ASN A 304 -7.53 -18.68 4.06
C ASN A 304 -7.32 -18.50 5.58
N ALA A 305 -7.77 -17.39 6.17
CA ALA A 305 -7.65 -17.16 7.60
C ALA A 305 -8.33 -18.31 8.39
N PRO A 306 -7.62 -18.99 9.30
CA PRO A 306 -8.21 -20.09 10.08
C PRO A 306 -9.13 -19.60 11.20
N PHE A 307 -9.37 -18.28 11.27
CA PHE A 307 -10.25 -17.59 12.22
C PHE A 307 -11.25 -16.70 11.46
N GLN A 308 -12.28 -16.24 12.17
CA GLN A 308 -13.29 -15.33 11.63
C GLN A 308 -12.91 -13.86 11.87
N PHE A 309 -13.05 -13.02 10.86
CA PHE A 309 -13.02 -11.58 11.01
C PHE A 309 -14.38 -11.09 11.56
N ALA A 310 -14.37 -10.07 12.41
CA ALA A 310 -15.58 -9.54 13.03
C ALA A 310 -15.48 -8.04 13.30
N ASN A 311 -16.62 -7.34 13.18
CA ASN A 311 -16.78 -5.94 13.54
C ASN A 311 -18.22 -5.64 13.98
N SER A 312 -18.40 -5.06 15.17
CA SER A 312 -19.68 -4.49 15.63
C SER A 312 -19.66 -2.97 15.49
N PRO A 313 -20.79 -2.31 15.13
CA PRO A 313 -20.90 -0.84 15.19
C PRO A 313 -20.94 -0.28 16.62
N SER A 314 -20.98 -1.13 17.66
CA SER A 314 -20.90 -0.70 19.06
C SER A 314 -19.47 -0.75 19.59
N GLU A 315 -19.08 0.19 20.43
CA GLU A 315 -17.76 0.20 21.08
C GLU A 315 -17.54 -0.97 22.05
N CYS A 316 -16.28 -1.41 22.18
CA CYS A 316 -15.81 -2.44 23.11
C CYS A 316 -14.72 -1.85 24.01
N GLY A 317 -15.11 -1.47 25.24
CA GLY A 317 -14.20 -1.05 26.30
C GLY A 317 -13.73 -2.23 27.16
N ILE A 318 -13.68 -2.02 28.47
CA ILE A 318 -13.34 -3.06 29.48
C ILE A 318 -14.45 -4.09 29.75
N ASP A 319 -15.55 -4.04 28.99
CA ASP A 319 -16.71 -4.92 29.13
C ASP A 319 -16.59 -6.09 28.14
N TYR A 320 -15.55 -6.91 28.34
CA TYR A 320 -15.12 -7.99 27.43
C TYR A 320 -16.23 -8.97 26.99
N PRO A 321 -17.27 -9.27 27.81
CA PRO A 321 -18.42 -10.07 27.37
C PRO A 321 -19.26 -9.44 26.23
N LYS A 322 -19.19 -8.11 26.03
CA LYS A 322 -19.86 -7.42 24.89
C LYS A 322 -19.00 -7.35 23.63
N CYS A 323 -17.77 -7.87 23.69
CA CYS A 323 -16.82 -7.76 22.60
C CYS A 323 -16.94 -8.95 21.65
N VAL A 324 -17.08 -8.65 20.35
CA VAL A 324 -17.38 -9.61 19.28
C VAL A 324 -16.13 -10.20 18.63
N ASN A 325 -14.95 -9.92 19.19
CA ASN A 325 -13.69 -10.55 18.78
C ASN A 325 -13.76 -12.07 19.01
N PRO A 326 -13.15 -12.89 18.12
CA PRO A 326 -13.13 -14.34 18.27
C PRO A 326 -12.60 -14.80 19.64
N PHE A 327 -13.02 -15.98 20.05
CA PHE A 327 -12.27 -16.77 21.02
C PHE A 327 -10.91 -17.16 20.42
N ASN A 328 -9.96 -17.56 21.27
CA ASN A 328 -8.61 -17.91 20.82
C ASN A 328 -8.57 -19.13 19.89
N ASN A 329 -9.66 -19.90 19.78
CA ASN A 329 -9.84 -20.95 18.76
C ASN A 329 -10.18 -20.40 17.35
N GLY A 330 -10.30 -19.08 17.20
CA GLY A 330 -10.61 -18.39 15.95
C GLY A 330 -12.09 -18.33 15.56
N LEU A 331 -13.03 -18.78 16.41
CA LEU A 331 -14.46 -18.60 16.16
C LEU A 331 -15.03 -17.45 16.98
N VAL A 332 -15.92 -16.68 16.36
CA VAL A 332 -16.79 -15.73 17.06
C VAL A 332 -17.89 -16.51 17.77
N ASP A 333 -18.37 -15.99 18.90
CA ASP A 333 -19.51 -16.57 19.60
C ASP A 333 -20.72 -16.74 18.65
N PRO A 334 -21.40 -17.91 18.64
CA PRO A 334 -22.59 -18.14 17.83
C PRO A 334 -23.68 -17.06 17.92
N LYS A 335 -23.85 -16.37 19.06
CA LYS A 335 -24.83 -15.27 19.22
C LYS A 335 -24.39 -13.95 18.58
N ASN A 336 -23.10 -13.82 18.30
CA ASN A 336 -22.48 -12.64 17.67
C ASN A 336 -22.19 -12.87 16.18
N LYS A 337 -22.67 -13.98 15.61
CA LYS A 337 -22.39 -14.40 14.22
C LYS A 337 -22.82 -13.38 13.16
N GLN A 338 -23.80 -12.52 13.45
CA GLN A 338 -24.20 -11.40 12.58
C GLN A 338 -23.11 -10.32 12.40
N TYR A 339 -22.09 -10.29 13.27
CA TYR A 339 -20.96 -9.37 13.18
C TYR A 339 -19.74 -9.98 12.48
N VAL A 340 -19.83 -11.24 12.03
CA VAL A 340 -18.78 -11.90 11.26
C VAL A 340 -18.73 -11.33 9.86
N LEU A 341 -17.55 -10.86 9.46
CA LEU A 341 -17.27 -10.40 8.10
C LEU A 341 -16.85 -11.59 7.24
N THR A 342 -17.27 -11.60 5.98
CA THR A 342 -16.70 -12.52 4.98
C THR A 342 -15.29 -12.04 4.59
N PRO A 343 -14.37 -12.96 4.23
CA PRO A 343 -13.05 -12.57 3.71
C PRO A 343 -13.12 -11.61 2.51
N GLN A 344 -14.13 -11.75 1.65
CA GLN A 344 -14.29 -10.87 0.48
C GLN A 344 -14.70 -9.45 0.87
N GLU A 345 -15.55 -9.26 1.90
CA GLU A 345 -15.88 -7.93 2.41
C GLU A 345 -14.64 -7.24 3.00
N VAL A 346 -13.77 -7.99 3.70
CA VAL A 346 -12.48 -7.48 4.19
C VAL A 346 -11.57 -7.06 3.02
N ILE A 347 -11.40 -7.91 2.01
CA ILE A 347 -10.57 -7.60 0.83
C ILE A 347 -11.10 -6.38 0.09
N ASN A 348 -12.42 -6.33 -0.16
CA ASN A 348 -13.04 -5.21 -0.85
C ASN A 348 -12.91 -3.91 -0.07
N SER A 349 -13.03 -3.93 1.26
CA SER A 349 -12.92 -2.71 2.08
C SER A 349 -11.51 -2.13 2.11
N TYR A 350 -10.47 -2.96 2.07
CA TYR A 350 -9.07 -2.49 2.07
C TYR A 350 -8.55 -2.19 0.67
N ARG A 351 -9.29 -2.57 -0.38
CA ARG A 351 -9.02 -2.24 -1.80
C ARG A 351 -10.03 -1.27 -2.43
N VAL A 352 -10.87 -0.63 -1.61
CA VAL A 352 -11.83 0.38 -2.08
C VAL A 352 -11.06 1.62 -2.57
N ALA A 353 -11.60 2.33 -3.56
CA ALA A 353 -11.10 3.67 -3.87
C ALA A 353 -11.28 4.56 -2.63
N ASN A 354 -10.24 5.26 -2.21
CA ASN A 354 -10.19 5.94 -0.91
C ASN A 354 -9.59 7.34 -1.06
N GLU A 355 -10.36 8.35 -0.68
CA GLU A 355 -9.96 9.76 -0.60
C GLU A 355 -9.67 10.11 0.87
N LEU A 356 -8.39 10.23 1.20
CA LEU A 356 -7.93 10.39 2.57
C LEU A 356 -7.28 11.76 2.79
N THR A 357 -7.86 12.57 3.68
CA THR A 357 -7.16 13.77 4.19
C THR A 357 -6.25 13.37 5.34
N VAL A 358 -4.97 13.70 5.24
CA VAL A 358 -3.95 13.35 6.24
C VAL A 358 -3.36 14.57 6.92
N ASN A 359 -3.18 14.48 8.24
CA ASN A 359 -2.50 15.50 9.03
C ASN A 359 -1.57 14.87 10.09
N LEU A 360 -0.74 15.70 10.72
CA LEU A 360 0.09 15.27 11.84
C LEU A 360 -0.49 15.74 13.18
N LEU A 361 -0.45 14.86 14.17
CA LEU A 361 -0.98 15.13 15.50
C LEU A 361 0.11 15.58 16.48
N ASN A 362 -0.22 16.57 17.30
CA ASN A 362 0.61 16.95 18.44
C ASN A 362 0.54 15.87 19.54
N ALA A 363 1.51 14.96 19.52
CA ALA A 363 1.75 13.89 20.47
C ALA A 363 1.56 14.28 21.95
N ALA A 364 1.89 15.52 22.33
CA ALA A 364 1.79 15.98 23.73
C ALA A 364 0.34 16.01 24.28
N LYS A 365 -0.68 15.86 23.43
CA LYS A 365 -2.10 15.75 23.83
C LYS A 365 -2.60 14.31 24.04
N GLY A 366 -1.74 13.30 23.85
CA GLY A 366 -1.97 11.91 24.28
C GLY A 366 -2.64 10.98 23.26
N PHE A 367 -2.63 11.33 21.97
CA PHE A 367 -3.10 10.46 20.88
C PHE A 367 -1.89 10.01 20.04
N LEU A 368 -1.84 8.72 19.67
CA LEU A 368 -0.80 8.14 18.79
C LEU A 368 -1.19 8.32 17.32
N GLY A 369 -2.47 8.14 17.03
CA GLY A 369 -3.12 8.65 15.84
C GLY A 369 -4.61 8.89 16.11
N LEU A 370 -5.36 9.17 15.04
CA LEU A 370 -6.82 9.25 14.96
C LEU A 370 -7.25 8.94 13.53
N GLY A 371 -8.15 7.97 13.34
CA GLY A 371 -8.83 7.72 12.07
C GLY A 371 -10.33 7.97 12.16
N SER A 372 -10.95 8.41 11.07
CA SER A 372 -12.41 8.46 10.95
C SER A 372 -12.87 8.37 9.50
N GLN A 373 -13.89 7.56 9.24
CA GLN A 373 -14.59 7.53 7.95
C GLN A 373 -15.47 8.78 7.82
N LEU A 374 -15.40 9.45 6.67
CA LEU A 374 -16.28 10.53 6.28
C LEU A 374 -17.40 9.95 5.40
N GLY A 375 -18.65 10.14 5.83
CA GLY A 375 -19.79 9.50 5.17
C GLY A 375 -19.83 8.00 5.41
N SER A 376 -20.29 7.24 4.41
CA SER A 376 -20.46 5.79 4.49
C SER A 376 -20.22 5.16 3.13
N ALA A 377 -18.99 4.70 2.90
CA ALA A 377 -18.67 3.88 1.73
C ALA A 377 -19.59 2.65 1.71
N ASN A 378 -20.10 2.28 0.54
CA ASN A 378 -21.02 1.15 0.32
C ASN A 378 -22.47 1.36 0.84
N ALA A 379 -22.89 2.59 1.14
CA ALA A 379 -24.31 2.88 1.36
C ALA A 379 -25.13 2.86 0.05
N PRO A 380 -26.45 2.57 0.09
CA PRO A 380 -27.28 2.63 -1.12
C PRO A 380 -27.30 4.03 -1.74
N GLY A 381 -26.75 4.16 -2.95
CA GLY A 381 -26.63 5.44 -3.67
C GLY A 381 -25.28 6.14 -3.53
N ASP A 382 -24.33 5.53 -2.82
CA ASP A 382 -22.93 5.94 -2.79
C ASP A 382 -22.25 5.81 -4.17
N ASN A 383 -21.20 6.61 -4.41
CA ASN A 383 -20.42 6.59 -5.65
C ASN A 383 -19.36 5.45 -5.68
N GLY A 384 -19.20 4.72 -4.57
CA GLY A 384 -18.23 3.63 -4.42
C GLY A 384 -16.83 4.08 -3.99
N ILE A 385 -16.70 5.32 -3.51
CA ILE A 385 -15.45 5.91 -3.02
C ILE A 385 -15.57 6.10 -1.50
N ASN A 386 -14.65 5.53 -0.75
CA ASN A 386 -14.48 5.83 0.66
C ASN A 386 -13.87 7.22 0.83
N GLN A 387 -14.37 7.98 1.79
CA GLN A 387 -13.72 9.23 2.22
C GLN A 387 -13.32 9.08 3.69
N GLY A 388 -12.20 9.70 4.09
CA GLY A 388 -11.71 9.59 5.46
C GLY A 388 -10.74 10.69 5.88
N VAL A 389 -10.47 10.72 7.18
CA VAL A 389 -9.42 11.55 7.80
C VAL A 389 -8.50 10.67 8.63
N LEU A 390 -7.18 10.85 8.49
CA LEU A 390 -6.16 10.12 9.24
C LEU A 390 -5.11 11.09 9.80
N GLY A 391 -5.07 11.22 11.11
CA GLY A 391 -4.04 11.94 11.84
C GLY A 391 -3.04 10.98 12.47
N ILE A 392 -1.74 11.16 12.24
CA ILE A 392 -0.69 10.34 12.88
C ILE A 392 0.26 11.23 13.67
N ALA A 393 0.72 10.79 14.85
CA ALA A 393 1.76 11.50 15.59
C ALA A 393 3.12 11.36 14.87
N PRO A 394 3.87 12.44 14.61
CA PRO A 394 5.09 12.40 13.78
C PRO A 394 6.10 11.32 14.18
N PHE A 395 6.29 11.08 15.48
CA PHE A 395 7.27 10.11 15.98
C PHE A 395 6.91 8.64 15.69
N ALA A 396 5.68 8.35 15.26
CA ALA A 396 5.22 7.02 14.87
C ALA A 396 5.57 6.68 13.41
N LEU A 397 5.89 7.69 12.58
CA LEU A 397 6.31 7.51 11.18
C LEU A 397 7.78 7.09 11.02
N ASP A 398 8.57 7.19 12.10
CA ASP A 398 9.99 6.83 12.17
C ASP A 398 10.27 5.43 11.59
N PRO A 399 10.96 5.33 10.43
CA PRO A 399 11.20 4.05 9.77
C PRO A 399 12.05 3.08 10.59
N GLU A 400 12.97 3.54 11.45
CA GLU A 400 13.72 2.64 12.34
C GLU A 400 12.82 2.03 13.42
N LYS A 401 11.77 2.73 13.87
CA LYS A 401 10.78 2.17 14.80
C LYS A 401 9.82 1.19 14.12
N LEU A 402 9.43 1.46 12.88
CA LEU A 402 8.48 0.63 12.12
C LEU A 402 9.12 -0.62 11.51
N PHE A 403 10.34 -0.49 10.97
CA PHE A 403 11.01 -1.53 10.16
C PHE A 403 12.40 -1.93 10.69
N GLY A 404 12.82 -1.38 11.83
CA GLY A 404 14.13 -1.62 12.42
C GLY A 404 15.27 -0.90 11.70
N LYS A 405 16.47 -0.89 12.31
CA LYS A 405 17.64 -0.16 11.82
C LYS A 405 18.12 -0.47 10.40
N ASN A 406 17.75 -1.65 9.89
CA ASN A 406 18.11 -2.12 8.55
C ASN A 406 16.89 -2.11 7.60
N LEU A 407 15.77 -1.51 8.01
CA LEU A 407 14.48 -1.45 7.32
C LEU A 407 13.91 -2.81 6.87
N ASN A 408 14.37 -3.90 7.49
CA ASN A 408 14.08 -5.26 7.06
C ASN A 408 13.21 -6.07 8.05
N LYS A 409 12.68 -5.43 9.10
CA LYS A 409 11.92 -6.11 10.15
C LYS A 409 10.73 -5.30 10.66
N VAL A 410 9.52 -5.77 10.33
CA VAL A 410 8.27 -5.19 10.83
C VAL A 410 8.19 -5.27 12.36
N ALA A 411 8.09 -4.10 13.00
CA ALA A 411 7.82 -3.96 14.42
C ALA A 411 6.30 -3.85 14.64
N ILE A 412 5.63 -5.01 14.78
CA ILE A 412 4.17 -5.10 14.85
C ILE A 412 3.52 -4.09 15.81
N LEU A 413 4.10 -3.84 16.99
CA LEU A 413 3.53 -2.90 17.97
C LEU A 413 3.56 -1.43 17.52
N ALA A 414 4.54 -1.03 16.70
CA ALA A 414 4.62 0.33 16.17
C ALA A 414 3.71 0.49 14.94
N LEU A 415 3.72 -0.48 14.03
CA LEU A 415 2.92 -0.47 12.82
C LEU A 415 1.42 -0.72 13.09
N ARG A 416 1.09 -1.45 14.17
CA ARG A 416 -0.29 -1.71 14.62
C ARG A 416 -1.09 -0.42 14.69
N ASP A 417 -0.55 0.60 15.35
CA ASP A 417 -1.29 1.84 15.63
C ASP A 417 -1.68 2.54 14.31
N ILE A 418 -0.87 2.45 13.27
CA ILE A 418 -1.16 3.06 11.97
C ILE A 418 -2.20 2.25 11.18
N ILE A 419 -2.10 0.91 11.18
CA ILE A 419 -3.12 0.03 10.55
C ILE A 419 -4.47 0.13 11.29
N HIS A 420 -4.43 0.30 12.62
CA HIS A 420 -5.58 0.52 13.50
C HIS A 420 -6.34 1.78 13.10
N GLU A 421 -5.67 2.93 13.08
CA GLU A 421 -6.31 4.20 12.67
C GLU A 421 -6.78 4.15 11.21
N TYR A 422 -5.99 3.54 10.30
CA TYR A 422 -6.45 3.33 8.91
C TYR A 422 -7.74 2.49 8.86
N GLY A 423 -7.89 1.49 9.72
CA GLY A 423 -9.15 0.74 9.88
C GLY A 423 -10.35 1.61 10.27
N HIS A 424 -10.15 2.64 11.10
CA HIS A 424 -11.21 3.61 11.42
C HIS A 424 -11.59 4.49 10.21
N THR A 425 -10.67 4.76 9.28
CA THR A 425 -10.99 5.47 8.01
C THR A 425 -11.92 4.67 7.10
N LEU A 426 -12.00 3.35 7.30
CA LEU A 426 -12.86 2.40 6.57
C LEU A 426 -14.15 2.05 7.33
N GLY A 427 -14.39 2.65 8.50
CA GLY A 427 -15.60 2.44 9.31
C GLY A 427 -15.55 1.25 10.28
N TYR A 428 -14.39 0.62 10.49
CA TYR A 428 -14.23 -0.38 11.55
C TYR A 428 -14.15 0.28 12.93
N THR A 429 -14.70 -0.36 13.96
CA THR A 429 -14.69 0.13 15.35
C THR A 429 -13.64 -0.60 16.18
N HIS A 430 -13.55 -0.30 17.48
CA HIS A 430 -12.72 -1.07 18.41
C HIS A 430 -13.28 -2.48 18.73
N ASN A 431 -14.49 -2.82 18.29
CA ASN A 431 -15.20 -4.03 18.72
C ASN A 431 -15.19 -5.12 17.65
N GLY A 432 -14.21 -6.02 17.79
CA GLY A 432 -13.92 -7.04 16.80
C GLY A 432 -12.42 -7.26 16.71
N ASN A 433 -11.94 -7.70 15.55
CA ASN A 433 -10.52 -7.96 15.31
C ASN A 433 -9.99 -7.31 14.01
N MET A 434 -10.61 -6.20 13.60
CA MET A 434 -10.21 -5.41 12.42
C MET A 434 -9.21 -4.31 12.79
N THR A 435 -9.46 -3.58 13.87
CA THR A 435 -8.59 -2.50 14.40
C THR A 435 -7.67 -2.97 15.51
N TYR A 436 -7.95 -4.11 16.15
CA TYR A 436 -7.11 -4.71 17.19
C TYR A 436 -6.92 -6.21 16.92
N GLN A 437 -5.94 -6.81 17.58
CA GLN A 437 -5.72 -8.25 17.51
C GLN A 437 -6.57 -9.01 18.55
N ARG A 438 -6.77 -8.41 19.74
CA ARG A 438 -7.61 -8.90 20.86
C ARG A 438 -7.58 -10.41 21.08
N VAL A 439 -6.48 -10.91 21.64
CA VAL A 439 -6.36 -12.28 22.16
C VAL A 439 -6.83 -12.30 23.62
N ARG A 440 -7.78 -13.19 23.96
CA ARG A 440 -8.39 -13.25 25.29
C ARG A 440 -7.45 -13.90 26.31
N LEU A 441 -7.23 -13.27 27.46
CA LEU A 441 -6.42 -13.76 28.55
C LEU A 441 -7.28 -14.14 29.76
N CYS A 442 -7.03 -15.34 30.29
CA CYS A 442 -7.75 -15.94 31.40
C CYS A 442 -6.83 -16.14 32.60
N GLN A 443 -7.43 -16.13 33.79
CA GLN A 443 -6.74 -16.37 35.06
C GLN A 443 -7.54 -17.34 35.93
N GLU A 444 -6.86 -18.29 36.57
CA GLU A 444 -7.45 -19.16 37.60
C GLU A 444 -7.02 -18.68 38.99
N GLY A 445 -7.97 -18.19 39.79
CA GLY A 445 -7.68 -17.58 41.10
C GLY A 445 -6.67 -16.43 40.98
N ASN A 446 -5.58 -16.50 41.75
CA ASN A 446 -4.45 -15.56 41.69
C ASN A 446 -3.26 -16.13 40.86
N GLY A 447 -3.52 -17.03 39.92
CA GLY A 447 -2.52 -17.64 39.03
C GLY A 447 -1.94 -16.67 38.00
N PRO A 448 -1.06 -17.13 37.10
CA PRO A 448 -0.62 -16.32 35.96
C PRO A 448 -1.76 -16.09 34.96
N GLU A 449 -1.75 -14.95 34.28
CA GLU A 449 -2.57 -14.74 33.09
C GLU A 449 -2.03 -15.59 31.93
N VAL A 450 -2.91 -16.33 31.27
CA VAL A 450 -2.59 -17.20 30.12
C VAL A 450 -3.65 -17.03 29.04
N ARG A 451 -3.40 -17.47 27.81
CA ARG A 451 -4.44 -17.47 26.76
C ARG A 451 -5.64 -18.30 27.22
N CYS A 452 -6.84 -17.73 27.14
CA CYS A 452 -8.08 -18.47 27.38
C CYS A 452 -8.19 -19.70 26.46
N GLU A 453 -8.59 -20.84 27.02
CA GLU A 453 -8.87 -22.07 26.29
C GLU A 453 -10.38 -22.36 26.27
N GLY A 454 -10.88 -22.77 25.10
CA GLY A 454 -12.33 -22.92 24.87
C GLY A 454 -13.04 -21.56 24.76
N GLY A 455 -14.10 -21.40 25.54
CA GLY A 455 -15.05 -20.28 25.45
C GLY A 455 -16.42 -20.77 25.01
N HIS A 456 -17.38 -20.70 25.92
CA HIS A 456 -18.80 -20.88 25.66
C HIS A 456 -19.61 -20.15 26.73
N GLU A 457 -20.86 -19.80 26.43
CA GLU A 457 -21.70 -19.08 27.38
C GLU A 457 -22.51 -20.00 28.27
N VAL A 458 -22.63 -19.59 29.53
CA VAL A 458 -23.40 -20.25 30.58
C VAL A 458 -24.24 -19.22 31.32
N GLU A 459 -25.48 -19.57 31.65
CA GLU A 459 -26.33 -18.73 32.51
C GLU A 459 -26.00 -19.01 33.98
N LYS A 460 -25.49 -18.01 34.70
CA LYS A 460 -25.18 -18.06 36.13
C LYS A 460 -25.91 -16.93 36.84
N ASP A 461 -26.73 -17.28 37.84
CA ASP A 461 -27.55 -16.35 38.63
C ASP A 461 -28.37 -15.34 37.79
N GLY A 462 -28.88 -15.77 36.63
CA GLY A 462 -29.67 -14.93 35.71
C GLY A 462 -28.83 -13.93 34.89
N LYS A 463 -27.53 -14.16 34.77
CA LYS A 463 -26.61 -13.44 33.88
C LYS A 463 -25.94 -14.42 32.92
N GLU A 464 -25.73 -13.98 31.69
CA GLU A 464 -24.86 -14.67 30.74
C GLU A 464 -23.39 -14.40 31.10
N GLU A 465 -22.62 -15.46 31.34
CA GLU A 465 -21.18 -15.40 31.59
C GLU A 465 -20.42 -16.30 30.60
N LEU A 466 -19.23 -15.86 30.18
CA LEU A 466 -18.32 -16.67 29.37
C LEU A 466 -17.50 -17.60 30.26
N GLU A 467 -17.57 -18.91 29.99
CA GLU A 467 -16.81 -19.94 30.70
C GLU A 467 -15.72 -20.54 29.81
N PHE A 468 -14.48 -20.50 30.33
CA PHE A 468 -13.27 -21.02 29.71
C PHE A 468 -12.71 -22.18 30.54
N SER A 469 -12.00 -23.11 29.91
CA SER A 469 -11.52 -24.33 30.60
C SER A 469 -10.32 -24.09 31.54
N ASN A 470 -9.74 -22.89 31.52
CA ASN A 470 -8.54 -22.52 32.28
C ASN A 470 -8.70 -21.21 33.07
N GLY A 471 -9.93 -20.90 33.52
CA GLY A 471 -10.22 -19.79 34.41
C GLY A 471 -11.32 -18.87 33.89
N HIS A 472 -11.26 -17.60 34.31
CA HIS A 472 -12.16 -16.54 33.86
C HIS A 472 -11.37 -15.52 33.03
N GLU A 473 -12.01 -14.93 32.02
CA GLU A 473 -11.41 -13.86 31.22
C GLU A 473 -11.18 -12.61 32.10
N VAL A 474 -9.96 -12.10 32.09
CA VAL A 474 -9.55 -10.92 32.89
C VAL A 474 -9.25 -9.71 32.02
N ARG A 475 -8.81 -9.93 30.76
CA ARG A 475 -8.64 -8.92 29.72
C ARG A 475 -8.39 -9.57 28.36
N ASP A 476 -8.49 -8.78 27.30
CA ASP A 476 -7.83 -9.09 26.02
C ASP A 476 -6.51 -8.30 25.87
N HIS A 477 -5.69 -8.71 24.90
CA HIS A 477 -4.38 -8.11 24.63
C HIS A 477 -3.94 -8.28 23.17
N ASP A 478 -3.21 -7.30 22.65
CA ASP A 478 -2.55 -7.36 21.33
C ASP A 478 -1.16 -8.01 21.39
N GLY A 479 -0.53 -8.24 20.24
CA GLY A 479 0.83 -8.79 20.16
C GLY A 479 0.96 -10.26 20.59
N TYR A 480 -0.18 -10.94 20.76
CA TYR A 480 -0.26 -12.39 20.95
C TYR A 480 -0.86 -13.06 19.71
N ASP A 481 -0.56 -14.34 19.53
CA ASP A 481 -1.16 -15.19 18.51
C ASP A 481 -2.41 -15.93 19.03
N TYR A 482 -3.34 -16.24 18.12
CA TYR A 482 -4.43 -17.20 18.34
C TYR A 482 -3.91 -18.65 18.38
N ASP A 483 -4.69 -19.50 19.06
CA ASP A 483 -4.41 -20.92 19.29
C ASP A 483 -5.58 -21.77 18.76
N VAL A 484 -5.68 -21.82 17.43
CA VAL A 484 -6.77 -22.47 16.70
C VAL A 484 -6.68 -24.00 16.71
N CYS A 485 -5.60 -24.58 17.27
CA CYS A 485 -5.34 -26.02 17.23
C CYS A 485 -6.52 -26.89 17.70
N SER A 486 -7.36 -26.42 18.62
CA SER A 486 -8.56 -27.14 19.08
C SER A 486 -9.56 -27.51 17.97
N ARG A 487 -9.56 -26.77 16.84
CA ARG A 487 -10.36 -27.06 15.63
C ARG A 487 -9.60 -27.86 14.58
N PHE A 488 -8.27 -27.95 14.70
CA PHE A 488 -7.35 -28.44 13.68
C PHE A 488 -6.48 -29.58 14.22
N GLY A 489 -7.14 -30.55 14.88
CA GLY A 489 -6.52 -31.79 15.37
C GLY A 489 -5.76 -31.71 16.69
N HIS A 490 -5.61 -30.55 17.31
CA HIS A 490 -4.78 -30.29 18.51
C HIS A 490 -3.25 -30.21 18.24
N LYS A 491 -2.53 -29.66 19.22
CA LYS A 491 -1.13 -29.16 19.18
C LYS A 491 -0.02 -30.13 18.74
N ASN A 492 -0.33 -31.38 18.38
CA ASN A 492 0.65 -32.39 17.95
C ASN A 492 0.08 -33.34 16.86
N GLN A 493 -0.91 -32.90 16.08
CA GLN A 493 -1.60 -33.73 15.09
C GLN A 493 -1.51 -33.11 13.68
N PRO A 494 -1.61 -33.92 12.60
CA PRO A 494 -1.36 -33.46 11.22
C PRO A 494 -2.52 -32.66 10.59
N ALA A 495 -3.54 -32.25 11.35
CA ALA A 495 -4.81 -31.77 10.81
C ALA A 495 -4.96 -30.23 10.79
N PHE A 496 -3.88 -29.49 10.50
CA PHE A 496 -3.91 -28.06 10.21
C PHE A 496 -3.54 -27.80 8.74
N PRO A 497 -4.46 -27.29 7.90
CA PRO A 497 -4.18 -27.02 6.50
C PRO A 497 -3.58 -25.61 6.31
N SER A 498 -2.32 -25.54 5.87
CA SER A 498 -1.67 -24.33 5.35
C SER A 498 -1.46 -24.46 3.84
N ASN A 499 -2.55 -24.73 3.12
CA ASN A 499 -2.52 -25.30 1.77
C ASN A 499 -2.47 -24.28 0.62
N TYR A 500 -1.99 -23.05 0.87
CA TYR A 500 -1.66 -22.08 -0.19
C TYR A 500 -0.14 -21.77 -0.20
N PRO A 501 0.45 -21.40 -1.35
CA PRO A 501 1.88 -21.12 -1.46
C PRO A 501 2.32 -20.02 -0.50
N ASN A 502 3.47 -20.17 0.14
CA ASN A 502 4.03 -19.19 1.09
C ASN A 502 3.06 -18.78 2.24
N SER A 503 2.19 -19.69 2.70
CA SER A 503 1.25 -19.39 3.77
C SER A 503 1.92 -18.86 5.05
N ILE A 504 1.40 -17.76 5.59
CA ILE A 504 1.83 -17.22 6.89
C ILE A 504 1.37 -18.11 8.05
N TYR A 505 0.33 -18.92 7.85
CA TYR A 505 -0.25 -19.79 8.87
C TYR A 505 0.48 -21.13 8.91
N THR A 506 1.69 -21.15 9.49
CA THR A 506 2.51 -22.38 9.53
C THR A 506 2.24 -23.25 10.77
N ASN A 507 1.63 -22.70 11.82
CA ASN A 507 1.37 -23.39 13.09
C ASN A 507 0.02 -22.98 13.68
N CYS A 508 -0.84 -23.95 14.01
CA CYS A 508 -2.16 -23.68 14.60
C CYS A 508 -2.10 -23.04 16.00
N ALA A 509 -0.97 -23.10 16.71
CA ALA A 509 -0.79 -22.50 18.05
C ALA A 509 -0.19 -21.08 18.03
N GLN A 510 0.16 -20.60 16.82
CA GLN A 510 0.85 -19.35 16.52
C GLN A 510 0.26 -18.73 15.25
N VAL A 511 -1.07 -18.55 15.23
CA VAL A 511 -1.78 -17.88 14.13
C VAL A 511 -1.80 -16.37 14.42
N PRO A 512 -1.29 -15.52 13.51
CA PRO A 512 -1.34 -14.07 13.69
C PRO A 512 -2.77 -13.59 13.89
N ALA A 513 -3.01 -12.93 15.03
CA ALA A 513 -4.36 -12.59 15.48
C ALA A 513 -4.89 -11.30 14.83
N GLY A 514 -6.15 -11.34 14.39
CA GLY A 514 -6.86 -10.23 13.76
C GLY A 514 -6.24 -9.78 12.44
N LEU A 515 -6.82 -8.72 11.85
CA LEU A 515 -6.33 -8.16 10.60
C LEU A 515 -4.87 -7.68 10.72
N ILE A 516 -4.54 -6.97 11.80
CA ILE A 516 -3.21 -6.41 11.99
C ILE A 516 -2.14 -7.52 12.05
N GLY A 517 -2.41 -8.64 12.73
CA GLY A 517 -1.50 -9.78 12.74
C GLY A 517 -1.26 -10.34 11.34
N VAL A 518 -2.33 -10.50 10.55
CA VAL A 518 -2.26 -10.99 9.16
C VAL A 518 -1.48 -10.02 8.27
N THR A 519 -1.84 -8.73 8.27
CA THR A 519 -1.20 -7.70 7.45
C THR A 519 0.29 -7.57 7.78
N THR A 520 0.66 -7.49 9.07
CA THR A 520 2.08 -7.36 9.46
C THR A 520 2.92 -8.60 9.15
N ALA A 521 2.34 -9.82 9.25
CA ALA A 521 3.02 -11.05 8.84
C ALA A 521 3.25 -11.10 7.32
N VAL A 522 2.30 -10.64 6.51
CA VAL A 522 2.46 -10.54 5.06
C VAL A 522 3.45 -9.43 4.67
N TRP A 523 3.39 -8.27 5.33
CA TRP A 523 4.34 -7.18 5.11
C TRP A 523 5.78 -7.64 5.33
N GLN A 524 6.05 -8.36 6.41
CA GLN A 524 7.36 -8.97 6.66
C GLN A 524 7.78 -9.97 5.58
N GLN A 525 6.83 -10.75 5.04
CA GLN A 525 7.09 -11.67 3.92
C GLN A 525 7.48 -10.92 2.65
N LEU A 526 6.80 -9.81 2.32
CA LEU A 526 7.07 -9.02 1.12
C LEU A 526 8.41 -8.28 1.21
N ILE A 527 8.77 -7.76 2.39
CA ILE A 527 10.12 -7.24 2.69
C ILE A 527 11.18 -8.31 2.43
N ASN A 528 10.99 -9.53 2.95
CA ASN A 528 11.93 -10.64 2.74
C ASN A 528 12.06 -11.08 1.27
N GLN A 529 11.11 -10.69 0.42
CA GLN A 529 11.07 -10.98 -1.01
C GLN A 529 11.53 -9.79 -1.87
N ASN A 530 11.85 -8.63 -1.27
CA ASN A 530 12.08 -7.36 -1.97
C ASN A 530 10.90 -7.01 -2.92
N ALA A 531 9.66 -7.23 -2.46
CA ALA A 531 8.45 -7.10 -3.28
C ALA A 531 7.73 -5.75 -3.10
N LEU A 532 8.12 -4.93 -2.13
CA LEU A 532 7.52 -3.61 -1.86
C LEU A 532 8.23 -2.49 -2.64
N PRO A 533 7.53 -1.40 -3.01
CA PRO A 533 8.13 -0.25 -3.69
C PRO A 533 9.28 0.43 -2.94
N TYR A 534 9.21 0.51 -1.59
CA TYR A 534 10.20 1.15 -0.73
C TYR A 534 11.19 0.15 -0.08
#